data_AF-A0A7H5F378-F1
#
_entry.id   AF-A0A7H5F378-F1
#
_cell.length_a   1.000
_cell.length_b   1.000
_cell.length_c   1.000
_cell.angle_alpha   90.00
_cell.angle_beta   90.00
_cell.angle_gamma   90.00
#
_symmetry.space_group_name_H-M   'P 1'
#
loop_
_entity.id
_entity.type
_entity.pdbx_description
1 polymer ?
#
loop_
_entity_poly.entity_id
_entity_poly.type
_entity_poly.pdbx_seq_one_letter_code
_entity_poly.pdbx_strand_id
1 'polypeptide(L)'
;MLWYDDHNNVLFDVETYSINDPARIDTNRWEYQYRGDRIRFQYRKLSDHDSTVIKLVKNQGDTLLQYREEAHYYRLSTGVTDVFETVYTLAYSEGRLIKKEEFDVNQNARKITQYSYYDHGRIKRKQIDRIPESADEPVYVGGPGSDDESYEYKLDDAGRVTKFYKIIGGRKFLIATYRYRKNDSRRN
;
A
#
# COMPACT_ATOMS: atom_id res chain seq x y z
N MET A 1 4.18 2.71 -17.99
CA MET A 1 4.02 4.19 -18.06
C MET A 1 2.80 4.54 -17.24
N LEU A 2 2.91 5.45 -16.27
CA LEU A 2 1.85 5.72 -15.28
C LEU A 2 1.04 6.97 -15.63
N TRP A 3 -0.28 6.84 -15.56
CA TRP A 3 -1.23 7.95 -15.71
C TRP A 3 -2.06 8.05 -14.43
N TYR A 4 -2.43 9.28 -14.06
CA TYR A 4 -3.12 9.56 -12.81
C TYR A 4 -4.40 10.37 -13.01
N ASP A 5 -5.35 10.25 -12.09
CA ASP A 5 -6.48 11.17 -11.99
C ASP A 5 -6.14 12.42 -11.17
N ASP A 6 -7.09 13.34 -11.04
CA ASP A 6 -6.92 14.60 -10.29
C ASP A 6 -6.70 14.39 -8.77
N HIS A 7 -6.90 13.17 -8.27
CA HIS A 7 -6.63 12.76 -6.89
C HIS A 7 -5.28 12.01 -6.76
N ASN A 8 -4.46 12.00 -7.81
CA ASN A 8 -3.20 11.26 -7.93
C ASN A 8 -3.35 9.73 -7.80
N ASN A 9 -4.52 9.17 -8.10
CA ASN A 9 -4.70 7.72 -8.18
C ASN A 9 -4.31 7.22 -9.57
N VAL A 10 -3.63 6.07 -9.64
CA VAL A 10 -3.16 5.49 -10.91
C VAL A 10 -4.36 5.04 -11.74
N LEU A 11 -4.58 5.62 -12.91
CA LEU A 11 -5.62 5.20 -13.86
C LEU A 11 -5.14 4.07 -14.77
N PHE A 12 -3.86 4.05 -15.06
CA PHE A 12 -3.30 3.22 -16.11
C PHE A 12 -1.83 2.94 -15.86
N ASP A 13 -1.43 1.70 -16.09
CA ASP A 13 -0.04 1.29 -16.11
C ASP A 13 0.18 0.29 -17.24
N VAL A 14 1.25 0.53 -17.98
CA VAL A 14 1.74 -0.34 -19.03
C VAL A 14 3.06 -0.90 -18.56
N GLU A 15 3.06 -2.20 -18.32
CA GLU A 15 4.23 -2.97 -17.93
C GLU A 15 4.65 -3.83 -19.13
N THR A 16 5.92 -3.75 -19.52
CA THR A 16 6.48 -4.53 -20.64
C THR A 16 7.43 -5.61 -20.18
N TYR A 17 7.29 -6.08 -18.93
CA TYR A 17 8.28 -6.99 -18.34
C TYR A 17 7.73 -8.39 -18.09
N SER A 18 8.01 -9.29 -19.03
CA SER A 18 8.05 -10.73 -18.79
C SER A 18 9.44 -11.24 -19.17
N ILE A 19 10.16 -11.83 -18.23
CA ILE A 19 11.50 -12.41 -18.48
C ILE A 19 11.45 -13.55 -19.50
N ASN A 20 10.30 -14.20 -19.63
CA ASN A 20 10.06 -15.31 -20.55
C ASN A 20 9.41 -14.86 -21.87
N ASP A 21 8.89 -13.62 -21.94
CA ASP A 21 8.28 -13.06 -23.15
C ASP A 21 8.46 -11.52 -23.18
N PRO A 22 9.64 -11.04 -23.63
CA PRO A 22 9.97 -9.61 -23.61
C PRO A 22 9.11 -8.75 -24.55
N ALA A 23 8.33 -9.38 -25.45
CA ALA A 23 7.44 -8.69 -26.37
C ALA A 23 6.02 -8.48 -25.79
N ARG A 24 5.70 -9.16 -24.67
CA ARG A 24 4.41 -9.03 -24.01
C ARG A 24 4.26 -7.65 -23.39
N ILE A 25 3.17 -6.97 -23.76
CA ILE A 25 2.74 -5.71 -23.17
C ILE A 25 1.51 -6.03 -22.31
N ASP A 26 1.68 -6.00 -20.98
CA ASP A 26 0.57 -6.09 -20.05
C ASP A 26 0.07 -4.69 -19.73
N THR A 27 -1.25 -4.53 -19.78
CA THR A 27 -1.91 -3.25 -19.51
C THR A 27 -2.84 -3.41 -18.33
N ASN A 28 -2.47 -2.79 -17.22
CA ASN A 28 -3.32 -2.66 -16.06
C ASN A 28 -4.18 -1.40 -16.22
N ARG A 29 -5.49 -1.51 -15.99
CA ARG A 29 -6.41 -0.36 -16.02
C ARG A 29 -7.17 -0.27 -14.72
N TRP A 30 -7.31 0.94 -14.20
CA TRP A 30 -8.08 1.23 -13.01
C TRP A 30 -9.26 2.14 -13.32
N GLU A 31 -10.33 1.94 -12.57
CA GLU A 31 -11.50 2.81 -12.56
C GLU A 31 -11.88 3.09 -11.12
N TYR A 32 -12.18 4.35 -10.82
CA TYR A 32 -12.52 4.78 -9.47
C TYR A 32 -13.88 5.47 -9.46
N GLN A 33 -14.63 5.27 -8.38
CA GLN A 33 -15.77 6.12 -8.06
C GLN A 33 -15.58 6.69 -6.66
N TYR A 34 -15.93 7.96 -6.51
CA TYR A 34 -15.70 8.72 -5.30
C TYR A 34 -17.00 9.14 -4.61
N ARG A 35 -16.90 9.45 -3.31
CA ARG A 35 -17.89 10.21 -2.54
C ARG A 35 -17.13 11.25 -1.70
N GLY A 36 -17.06 12.49 -2.16
CA GLY A 36 -16.05 13.44 -1.68
C GLY A 36 -14.64 12.91 -1.99
N ASP A 37 -13.69 13.06 -1.07
CA ASP A 37 -12.30 12.62 -1.27
C ASP A 37 -12.08 11.10 -1.03
N ARG A 38 -13.17 10.33 -0.97
CA ARG A 38 -13.12 8.91 -0.59
C ARG A 38 -13.47 8.01 -1.77
N ILE A 39 -12.61 7.05 -2.04
CA ILE A 39 -12.90 5.95 -2.97
C ILE A 39 -14.03 5.10 -2.36
N ARG A 40 -15.15 4.99 -3.07
CA ARG A 40 -16.26 4.09 -2.73
C ARG A 40 -16.18 2.77 -3.51
N PHE A 41 -15.56 2.82 -4.68
CA PHE A 41 -15.43 1.71 -5.61
C PHE A 41 -14.12 1.88 -6.39
N GLN A 42 -13.41 0.78 -6.55
CA GLN A 42 -12.28 0.66 -7.47
C GLN A 42 -12.45 -0.63 -8.27
N TYR A 43 -12.27 -0.55 -9.57
CA TYR A 43 -12.08 -1.70 -10.44
C TYR A 43 -10.67 -1.68 -11.00
N ARG A 44 -10.02 -2.83 -11.05
CA ARG A 44 -8.72 -3.03 -11.67
C ARG A 44 -8.82 -4.18 -12.66
N LYS A 45 -8.58 -3.94 -13.94
CA LYS A 45 -8.35 -4.99 -14.94
C LYS A 45 -6.85 -5.34 -14.93
N LEU A 46 -6.53 -6.61 -14.68
CA LEU A 46 -5.16 -7.13 -14.60
C LEU A 46 -4.74 -7.78 -15.93
N SER A 47 -5.66 -8.52 -16.54
CA SER A 47 -5.49 -9.18 -17.83
C SER A 47 -6.85 -9.20 -18.54
N ASP A 48 -6.95 -9.86 -19.70
CA ASP A 48 -8.24 -9.99 -20.40
C ASP A 48 -9.32 -10.71 -19.60
N HIS A 49 -8.93 -11.54 -18.65
CA HIS A 49 -9.85 -12.33 -17.85
C HIS A 49 -9.75 -12.09 -16.34
N ASP A 50 -8.65 -11.48 -15.87
CA ASP A 50 -8.43 -11.27 -14.45
C ASP A 50 -8.75 -9.83 -14.04
N SER A 51 -9.36 -9.70 -12.87
CA SER A 51 -9.70 -8.38 -12.34
C SER A 51 -9.80 -8.37 -10.83
N THR A 52 -9.80 -7.17 -10.27
CA THR A 52 -10.04 -6.93 -8.85
C THR A 52 -11.08 -5.84 -8.69
N VAL A 53 -12.04 -6.06 -7.80
CA VAL A 53 -13.08 -5.10 -7.45
C VAL A 53 -12.98 -4.79 -5.97
N ILE A 54 -12.81 -3.53 -5.59
CA ILE A 54 -12.79 -3.08 -4.20
C ILE A 54 -13.98 -2.16 -3.97
N LYS A 55 -14.77 -2.42 -2.92
CA LYS A 55 -15.96 -1.66 -2.56
C LYS A 55 -15.91 -1.22 -1.10
N LEU A 56 -16.24 0.04 -0.83
CA LEU A 56 -16.48 0.52 0.52
C LEU A 56 -17.80 -0.08 1.03
N VAL A 57 -17.73 -0.95 2.03
CA VAL A 57 -18.88 -1.67 2.60
C VAL A 57 -19.33 -1.12 3.96
N LYS A 58 -18.43 -0.43 4.68
CA LYS A 58 -18.76 0.25 5.93
C LYS A 58 -17.99 1.57 6.06
N ASN A 59 -18.66 2.60 6.54
CA ASN A 59 -18.09 3.91 6.76
C ASN A 59 -18.65 4.50 8.06
N GLN A 60 -17.79 4.68 9.07
CA GLN A 60 -18.13 5.34 10.33
C GLN A 60 -17.38 6.67 10.43
N GLY A 61 -17.71 7.62 9.56
CA GLY A 61 -17.07 8.93 9.55
C GLY A 61 -15.59 8.84 9.20
N ASP A 62 -14.74 9.65 9.85
CA ASP A 62 -13.28 9.70 9.59
C ASP A 62 -12.47 8.67 10.36
N THR A 63 -13.09 7.80 11.16
CA THR A 63 -12.37 6.94 12.13
C THR A 63 -12.28 5.49 11.70
N LEU A 64 -13.27 4.96 10.97
CA LEU A 64 -13.27 3.55 10.56
C LEU A 64 -13.89 3.36 9.18
N LEU A 65 -13.14 2.75 8.29
CA LEU A 65 -13.57 2.35 6.95
C LEU A 65 -13.39 0.84 6.80
N GLN A 66 -14.34 0.21 6.10
CA GLN A 66 -14.22 -1.19 5.72
C GLN A 66 -14.44 -1.33 4.22
N TYR A 67 -13.50 -2.00 3.56
CA TYR A 67 -13.56 -2.31 2.15
C TYR A 67 -13.63 -3.82 1.96
N ARG A 68 -14.41 -4.27 0.97
CA ARG A 68 -14.40 -5.64 0.48
C ARG A 68 -13.73 -5.66 -0.88
N GLU A 69 -12.73 -6.51 -1.04
CA GLU A 69 -12.05 -6.81 -2.28
C GLU A 69 -12.47 -8.20 -2.76
N GLU A 70 -12.79 -8.29 -4.05
CA GLU A 70 -12.99 -9.53 -4.79
C GLU A 70 -11.95 -9.57 -5.91
N ALA A 71 -11.07 -10.57 -5.88
CA ALA A 71 -10.13 -10.85 -6.96
C ALA A 71 -10.64 -12.04 -7.78
N HIS A 72 -10.80 -11.82 -9.09
CA HIS A 72 -11.28 -12.79 -10.06
C HIS A 72 -10.09 -13.28 -10.89
N TYR A 73 -9.82 -14.58 -10.86
CA TYR A 73 -8.75 -15.21 -11.63
C TYR A 73 -9.31 -16.30 -12.52
N TYR A 74 -9.12 -16.15 -13.83
CA TYR A 74 -9.62 -17.11 -14.80
C TYR A 74 -8.58 -18.17 -15.14
N ARG A 75 -8.97 -19.44 -14.98
CA ARG A 75 -8.14 -20.58 -15.38
C ARG A 75 -8.50 -21.02 -16.78
N LEU A 76 -7.63 -20.69 -17.75
CA LEU A 76 -7.77 -21.10 -19.15
C LEU A 76 -7.96 -22.61 -19.34
N SER A 77 -7.29 -23.43 -18.53
CA SER A 77 -7.33 -24.89 -18.65
C SER A 77 -8.69 -25.51 -18.27
N THR A 78 -9.45 -24.87 -17.37
CA THR A 78 -10.72 -25.38 -16.88
C THR A 78 -11.92 -24.53 -17.29
N GLY A 79 -11.68 -23.31 -17.79
CA GLY A 79 -12.73 -22.33 -18.09
C GLY A 79 -13.45 -21.77 -16.86
N VAL A 80 -12.90 -21.96 -15.66
CA VAL A 80 -13.48 -21.54 -14.38
C VAL A 80 -12.81 -20.27 -13.89
N THR A 81 -13.59 -19.35 -13.32
CA THR A 81 -13.09 -18.18 -12.60
C THR A 81 -13.09 -18.45 -11.09
N ASP A 82 -11.92 -18.45 -10.48
CA ASP A 82 -11.81 -18.44 -9.02
C ASP A 82 -12.08 -17.02 -8.50
N VAL A 83 -12.73 -16.94 -7.34
CA VAL A 83 -12.98 -15.67 -6.65
C VAL A 83 -12.38 -15.73 -5.26
N PHE A 84 -11.53 -14.75 -4.94
CA PHE A 84 -10.92 -14.58 -3.63
C PHE A 84 -11.45 -13.33 -2.98
N GLU A 85 -11.93 -13.45 -1.75
CA GLU A 85 -12.47 -12.33 -0.98
C GLU A 85 -11.50 -11.91 0.12
N THR A 86 -11.17 -10.63 0.16
CA THR A 86 -10.41 -10.01 1.25
C THR A 86 -11.17 -8.82 1.82
N VAL A 87 -11.30 -8.75 3.13
CA VAL A 87 -11.91 -7.61 3.82
C VAL A 87 -10.82 -6.75 4.45
N TYR A 88 -10.74 -5.49 4.05
CA TYR A 88 -9.84 -4.51 4.63
C TYR A 88 -10.57 -3.66 5.65
N THR A 89 -10.03 -3.53 6.85
CA THR A 89 -10.51 -2.58 7.86
C THR A 89 -9.42 -1.55 8.14
N LEU A 90 -9.74 -0.27 7.92
CA LEU A 90 -8.85 0.86 8.12
C LEU A 90 -9.35 1.70 9.29
N ALA A 91 -8.56 1.81 10.36
CA ALA A 91 -8.86 2.66 11.50
C ALA A 91 -7.93 3.87 11.54
N TYR A 92 -8.52 5.03 11.80
CA TYR A 92 -7.87 6.32 11.80
C TYR A 92 -8.06 7.01 13.15
N SER A 93 -7.07 7.80 13.53
CA SER A 93 -7.12 8.72 14.66
C SER A 93 -6.46 10.03 14.24
N GLU A 94 -7.13 11.15 14.49
CA GLU A 94 -6.64 12.49 14.10
C GLU A 94 -6.23 12.59 12.62
N GLY A 95 -7.00 11.94 11.73
CA GLY A 95 -6.73 11.90 10.29
C GLY A 95 -5.57 11.00 9.84
N ARG A 96 -4.95 10.25 10.76
CA ARG A 96 -3.82 9.35 10.48
C ARG A 96 -4.26 7.89 10.58
N LEU A 97 -3.83 7.06 9.63
CA LEU A 97 -4.10 5.62 9.66
C LEU A 97 -3.32 4.97 10.80
N ILE A 98 -3.99 4.46 11.83
CA ILE A 98 -3.35 3.83 13.00
C ILE A 98 -3.38 2.30 12.93
N LYS A 99 -4.34 1.73 12.21
CA LYS A 99 -4.46 0.28 12.03
C LYS A 99 -5.02 -0.04 10.65
N LYS A 100 -4.41 -1.02 9.97
CA LYS A 100 -4.92 -1.69 8.78
C LYS A 100 -5.06 -3.17 9.12
N GLU A 101 -6.23 -3.74 8.92
CA GLU A 101 -6.46 -5.18 9.02
C GLU A 101 -6.85 -5.72 7.65
N GLU A 102 -6.20 -6.80 7.22
CA GLU A 102 -6.50 -7.55 6.00
C GLU A 102 -7.03 -8.92 6.46
N PHE A 103 -8.27 -9.26 6.12
CA PHE A 103 -8.89 -10.54 6.45
C PHE A 103 -9.17 -11.33 5.17
N ASP A 104 -8.42 -12.41 4.96
CA ASP A 104 -8.66 -13.39 3.90
C ASP A 104 -9.79 -14.32 4.36
N VAL A 105 -10.94 -14.20 3.68
CA VAL A 105 -12.15 -14.95 4.02
C VAL A 105 -11.98 -16.45 3.72
N ASN A 106 -11.25 -16.78 2.67
CA ASN A 106 -11.06 -18.14 2.20
C ASN A 106 -10.12 -18.93 3.12
N GLN A 107 -9.08 -18.27 3.63
CA GLN A 107 -8.10 -18.87 4.53
C GLN A 107 -8.44 -18.67 6.01
N ASN A 108 -9.47 -17.88 6.32
CA ASN A 108 -9.79 -17.42 7.67
C ASN A 108 -8.54 -16.84 8.38
N ALA A 109 -7.75 -16.06 7.65
CA ALA A 109 -6.47 -15.53 8.10
C ALA A 109 -6.50 -14.00 8.17
N ARG A 110 -5.82 -13.43 9.15
CA ARG A 110 -5.75 -11.98 9.38
C ARG A 110 -4.31 -11.51 9.38
N LYS A 111 -4.08 -10.35 8.79
CA LYS A 111 -2.85 -9.58 8.92
C LYS A 111 -3.20 -8.20 9.46
N ILE A 112 -2.69 -7.87 10.64
CA ILE A 112 -2.96 -6.62 11.32
C ILE A 112 -1.69 -5.79 11.28
N THR A 113 -1.72 -4.66 10.58
CA THR A 113 -0.65 -3.68 10.56
C THR A 113 -1.01 -2.48 11.44
N GLN A 114 -0.16 -2.16 12.41
CA GLN A 114 -0.31 -1.02 13.30
C GLN A 114 0.75 0.04 12.99
N TYR A 115 0.35 1.31 13.08
CA TYR A 115 1.22 2.46 12.81
C TYR A 115 1.24 3.39 14.01
N SER A 116 2.44 3.86 14.35
CA SER A 116 2.63 4.97 15.28
C SER A 116 3.36 6.10 14.59
N TYR A 117 3.17 7.33 15.08
CA TYR A 117 3.67 8.54 14.43
C TYR A 117 4.42 9.41 15.44
N TYR A 118 5.36 10.20 14.94
CA TYR A 118 5.89 11.36 15.64
C TYR A 118 4.88 12.51 15.59
N ASP A 119 5.04 13.51 16.46
CA ASP A 119 4.14 14.67 16.54
C ASP A 119 4.03 15.40 15.19
N HIS A 120 5.16 15.52 14.48
CA HIS A 120 5.24 16.06 13.11
C HIS A 120 4.66 15.14 12.02
N GLY A 121 3.90 14.10 12.38
CA GLY A 121 3.09 13.27 11.48
C GLY A 121 3.83 12.22 10.66
N ARG A 122 5.13 12.02 10.84
CA ARG A 122 5.87 10.95 10.14
C ARG A 122 5.74 9.64 10.91
N ILE A 123 5.73 8.52 10.20
CA ILE A 123 5.67 7.19 10.80
C ILE A 123 6.89 6.98 11.69
N LYS A 124 6.66 6.59 12.93
CA LYS A 124 7.67 6.22 13.93
C LYS A 124 7.93 4.73 13.92
N ARG A 125 6.86 3.92 13.84
CA ARG A 125 6.93 2.46 13.85
C ARG A 125 5.78 1.86 13.06
N LYS A 126 6.05 0.73 12.42
CA LYS A 126 5.08 -0.16 11.78
C LYS A 126 5.26 -1.56 12.39
N GLN A 127 4.18 -2.13 12.90
CA GLN A 127 4.16 -3.51 13.41
C GLN A 127 3.14 -4.34 12.63
N ILE A 128 3.43 -5.60 12.34
CA ILE A 128 2.56 -6.53 11.62
C ILE A 128 2.40 -7.80 12.46
N ASP A 129 1.16 -8.12 12.80
CA ASP A 129 0.78 -9.37 13.47
C ASP A 129 -0.04 -10.22 12.48
N ARG A 130 0.12 -11.55 12.50
CA ARG A 130 -0.64 -12.49 11.66
C ARG A 130 -1.38 -13.51 12.52
N ILE A 131 -2.61 -13.83 12.13
CA ILE A 131 -3.46 -14.81 12.82
C ILE A 131 -4.05 -15.76 11.76
N PRO A 132 -3.81 -17.09 11.85
CA PRO A 132 -2.87 -17.72 12.77
C PRO A 132 -1.43 -17.24 12.54
N GLU A 133 -0.59 -17.40 13.57
CA GLU A 133 0.84 -17.16 13.41
C GLU A 133 1.39 -18.09 12.31
N SER A 134 2.34 -17.58 11.53
CA SER A 134 3.00 -18.41 10.53
C SER A 134 3.79 -19.50 11.26
N ALA A 135 3.71 -20.74 10.75
CA ALA A 135 4.50 -21.84 11.28
C ALA A 135 6.01 -21.65 11.02
N ASP A 136 6.36 -20.83 10.02
CA ASP A 136 7.74 -20.50 9.68
C ASP A 136 8.19 -19.26 10.46
N GLU A 137 9.38 -19.32 11.06
CA GLU A 137 10.01 -18.12 11.60
C GLU A 137 10.23 -17.11 10.48
N PRO A 138 9.92 -15.82 10.68
CA PRO A 138 10.09 -14.81 9.63
C PRO A 138 11.57 -14.64 9.29
N VAL A 139 12.01 -15.26 8.19
CA VAL A 139 13.37 -15.09 7.67
C VAL A 139 13.46 -13.75 6.96
N TYR A 140 14.10 -12.77 7.61
CA TYR A 140 14.35 -11.47 7.00
C TYR A 140 15.47 -11.56 5.96
N VAL A 141 15.10 -11.71 4.68
CA VAL A 141 16.03 -11.81 3.54
C VAL A 141 16.59 -10.47 3.05
N GLY A 142 16.54 -9.41 3.86
CA GLY A 142 17.09 -8.09 3.51
C GLY A 142 16.22 -7.22 2.59
N GLY A 143 15.00 -7.66 2.28
CA GLY A 143 14.03 -6.88 1.50
C GLY A 143 13.31 -5.79 2.33
N PRO A 144 12.64 -4.82 1.69
CA PRO A 144 11.75 -3.89 2.38
C PRO A 144 10.51 -4.65 2.89
N GLY A 145 10.43 -4.93 4.19
CA GLY A 145 9.23 -5.56 4.76
C GLY A 145 9.47 -6.43 5.98
N SER A 146 10.10 -5.90 7.03
CA SER A 146 10.03 -6.56 8.34
C SER A 146 8.64 -6.36 8.95
N ASP A 147 8.25 -7.32 9.80
CA ASP A 147 7.01 -7.26 10.58
C ASP A 147 7.10 -6.17 11.64
N ASP A 148 8.27 -5.95 12.22
CA ASP A 148 8.54 -4.83 13.11
C ASP A 148 9.62 -3.92 12.50
N GLU A 149 9.24 -2.67 12.26
CA GLU A 149 10.08 -1.64 11.67
C GLU A 149 9.92 -0.34 12.45
N SER A 150 11.03 0.30 12.81
CA SER A 150 11.03 1.68 13.27
C SER A 150 11.79 2.60 12.31
N TYR A 151 11.51 3.89 12.39
CA TYR A 151 11.97 4.86 11.41
C TYR A 151 12.60 6.07 12.08
N GLU A 152 13.70 6.55 11.52
CA GLU A 152 14.39 7.75 12.00
C GLU A 152 14.63 8.72 10.83
N TYR A 153 14.47 10.01 11.11
CA TYR A 153 14.62 11.08 10.14
C TYR A 153 15.63 12.10 10.66
N LYS A 154 16.57 12.50 9.81
CA LYS A 154 17.36 13.73 10.03
C LYS A 154 16.74 14.86 9.24
N LEU A 155 16.59 16.00 9.89
CA LEU A 155 15.96 17.18 9.32
C LEU A 155 16.98 18.29 9.12
N ASP A 156 16.73 19.18 8.16
CA ASP A 156 17.39 20.48 8.11
C ASP A 156 16.67 21.51 8.99
N ASP A 157 17.21 22.72 9.06
CA ASP A 157 16.64 23.83 9.85
C ASP A 157 15.23 24.25 9.40
N ALA A 158 14.83 23.88 8.18
CA ALA A 158 13.49 24.10 7.64
C ALA A 158 12.54 22.91 7.90
N GLY A 159 12.96 21.90 8.68
CA GLY A 159 12.17 20.72 9.01
C GLY A 159 12.05 19.68 7.89
N ARG A 160 12.80 19.83 6.80
CA ARG A 160 12.77 18.92 5.63
C ARG A 160 13.71 17.74 5.85
N VAL A 161 13.32 16.55 5.37
CA VAL A 161 14.11 15.34 5.58
C VAL A 161 15.39 15.39 4.76
N THR A 162 16.55 15.34 5.40
CA THR A 162 17.85 15.20 4.73
C THR A 162 18.31 13.76 4.66
N LYS A 163 17.99 12.94 5.68
CA LYS A 163 18.25 11.49 5.69
C LYS A 163 17.08 10.72 6.28
N PHE A 164 16.77 9.61 5.65
CA PHE A 164 15.73 8.68 6.10
C PHE A 164 16.36 7.32 6.41
N TYR A 165 16.14 6.84 7.62
CA TYR A 165 16.61 5.55 8.10
C TYR A 165 15.45 4.63 8.45
N LYS A 166 15.62 3.34 8.17
CA LYS A 166 14.79 2.26 8.66
C LYS A 166 15.59 1.43 9.65
N ILE A 167 14.98 1.01 10.76
CA ILE A 167 15.61 0.22 11.81
C ILE A 167 14.83 -1.09 11.94
N ILE A 168 15.54 -2.22 11.78
CA ILE A 168 15.00 -3.59 11.83
C ILE A 168 15.91 -4.42 12.72
N GLY A 169 15.37 -5.09 13.74
CA GLY A 169 16.15 -5.93 14.65
C GLY A 169 17.34 -5.21 15.28
N GLY A 170 17.18 -3.93 15.63
CA GLY A 170 18.23 -3.06 16.17
C GLY A 170 19.27 -2.56 15.16
N ARG A 171 19.26 -3.05 13.91
CA ARG A 171 20.16 -2.59 12.84
C ARG A 171 19.54 -1.42 12.09
N LYS A 172 20.35 -0.40 11.81
CA LYS A 172 19.93 0.85 11.15
C LYS A 172 20.41 0.88 9.69
N PHE A 173 19.48 1.08 8.77
CA PHE A 173 19.69 1.12 7.33
C PHE A 173 19.38 2.50 6.78
N LEU A 174 20.30 3.12 6.04
CA LEU A 174 20.05 4.37 5.32
C LEU A 174 19.24 4.05 4.06
N ILE A 175 18.01 4.55 3.99
CA ILE A 175 17.11 4.29 2.86
C ILE A 175 17.26 5.37 1.79
N ALA A 176 17.35 6.63 2.20
CA ALA A 176 17.45 7.74 1.26
C ALA A 176 18.21 8.93 1.86
N THR A 177 18.86 9.68 0.98
CA THR A 177 19.43 11.00 1.27
C THR A 177 18.82 12.00 0.30
N TYR A 178 18.35 13.13 0.82
CA TYR A 178 17.74 14.18 0.02
C TYR A 178 18.63 15.43 0.04
N ARG A 179 18.67 16.13 -1.09
CA ARG A 179 19.28 17.46 -1.21
C ARG A 179 18.27 18.39 -1.84
N TYR A 180 18.03 19.50 -1.16
CA TYR A 180 17.11 20.54 -1.63
C TYR A 180 17.92 21.68 -2.22
N ARG A 181 17.49 22.20 -3.38
CA ARG A 181 18.05 23.45 -3.89
C ARG A 181 17.70 24.57 -2.92
N LYS A 182 18.65 25.45 -2.62
CA LYS A 182 18.32 26.73 -2.00
C LYS A 182 17.48 27.49 -3.02
N ASN A 183 16.27 27.88 -2.63
CA ASN A 183 15.58 28.93 -3.37
C ASN A 183 16.37 30.21 -3.11
N ASP A 184 17.12 30.68 -4.10
CA ASP A 184 17.59 32.05 -4.09
C ASP A 184 16.34 32.94 -4.22
N SER A 185 15.91 33.52 -3.10
CA SER A 185 14.89 34.56 -3.03
C SER A 185 15.41 35.90 -3.58
N ARG A 186 16.07 35.86 -4.73
CA ARG A 186 16.56 37.03 -5.49
C ARG A 186 16.21 36.87 -6.96
N ARG A 187 14.94 37.04 -7.28
CA ARG A 187 14.52 37.60 -8.55
C ARG A 187 13.55 38.74 -8.24
N ASN A 188 14.16 39.91 -8.05
CA ASN A 188 13.50 41.20 -8.24
C ASN A 188 13.20 41.38 -9.73
#